data_AF-A0A5C9AGH9-F1
#
_entry.id   AF-A0A5C9AGH9-F1
#
_cell.length_a   1.000
_cell.length_b   1.000
_cell.length_c   1.000
_cell.angle_alpha   90.00
_cell.angle_beta   90.00
_cell.angle_gamma   90.00
#
_symmetry.space_group_name_H-M   'P 1'
#
loop_
_entity.id
_entity.type
_entity.pdbx_description
1 polymer ?
#
loop_
_entity_poly.entity_id
_entity_poly.type
_entity_poly.pdbx_seq_one_letter_code
_entity_poly.pdbx_strand_id
1 'polypeptide(L)'
;QDRGKLFLGHGAEVYEGQIIGIHSRSNDLTVNCLTGKKLTNMRASGTDEAVVLVPPIRMTLEQALEFIDDDELVEVTPTSIRIRKRHLTENDRRRANRAPKDD
;
A
#
# COMPACT_ATOMS: atom_id res chain seq x y z
N GLN A 1 -4.19 -8.57 -4.18
CA GLN A 1 -3.46 -8.65 -5.47
C GLN A 1 -4.35 -8.35 -6.68
N ASP A 2 -5.66 -8.52 -6.61
CA ASP A 2 -6.56 -8.27 -7.77
C ASP A 2 -6.63 -6.80 -8.22
N ARG A 3 -6.24 -5.87 -7.34
CA ARG A 3 -6.25 -4.43 -7.59
C ARG A 3 -4.89 -3.88 -8.01
N GLY A 4 -3.87 -4.72 -8.15
CA GLY A 4 -2.53 -4.27 -8.50
C GLY A 4 -1.40 -5.14 -7.96
N LYS A 5 -0.16 -4.69 -8.17
CA LYS A 5 1.05 -5.46 -7.81
C LYS A 5 1.50 -5.09 -6.40
N LEU A 6 1.86 -6.07 -5.58
CA LEU A 6 2.26 -5.86 -4.19
C LEU A 6 3.79 -5.82 -4.04
N PHE A 7 4.28 -5.06 -3.08
CA PHE A 7 5.70 -4.96 -2.72
C PHE A 7 6.10 -5.87 -1.56
N LEU A 8 5.10 -6.35 -0.82
CA LEU A 8 5.32 -7.13 0.38
C LEU A 8 4.45 -8.39 0.40
N GLY A 9 5.01 -9.43 1.01
CA GLY A 9 4.42 -10.75 1.11
C GLY A 9 3.60 -10.94 2.38
N HIS A 10 3.17 -12.18 2.60
CA HIS A 10 2.47 -12.57 3.83
C HIS A 10 3.35 -12.36 5.08
N GLY A 11 2.75 -11.85 6.16
CA GLY A 11 3.42 -11.65 7.45
C GLY A 11 4.40 -10.48 7.49
N ALA A 12 4.43 -9.63 6.46
CA ALA A 12 5.25 -8.43 6.48
C ALA A 12 4.69 -7.40 7.48
N GLU A 13 5.57 -6.91 8.37
CA GLU A 13 5.27 -5.80 9.27
C GLU A 13 5.08 -4.50 8.47
N VAL A 14 4.01 -3.77 8.77
CA VAL A 14 3.63 -2.54 8.09
C VAL A 14 3.11 -1.50 9.07
N TYR A 15 3.22 -0.23 8.70
CA TYR A 15 2.65 0.89 9.46
C TYR A 15 1.73 1.75 8.59
N GLU A 16 0.92 2.59 9.23
CA GLU A 16 -0.01 3.48 8.53
C GLU A 16 0.72 4.44 7.58
N GLY A 17 0.28 4.49 6.32
CA GLY A 17 0.85 5.35 5.29
C GLY A 17 2.09 4.79 4.58
N GLN A 18 2.52 3.57 4.93
CA GLN A 18 3.46 2.80 4.10
C GLN A 18 2.77 2.35 2.80
N ILE A 19 3.47 2.48 1.68
CA ILE A 19 3.02 2.00 0.37
C ILE A 19 3.33 0.50 0.26
N ILE A 20 2.29 -0.28 0.03
CA ILE A 20 2.36 -1.75 0.02
C ILE A 20 2.25 -2.34 -1.40
N GLY A 21 2.02 -1.50 -2.41
CA GLY A 21 1.89 -1.93 -3.80
C GLY A 21 1.46 -0.80 -4.73
N ILE A 22 1.40 -1.13 -6.02
CA ILE A 22 0.99 -0.23 -7.11
C ILE A 22 -0.44 -0.57 -7.46
N HIS A 23 -1.32 0.43 -7.41
CA HIS A 23 -2.69 0.29 -7.86
C HIS A 23 -2.75 0.20 -9.39
N SER A 24 -3.65 -0.62 -9.93
CA SER A 24 -3.80 -0.77 -11.40
C SER A 24 -4.39 0.48 -12.08
N ARG A 25 -4.85 1.46 -11.29
CA ARG A 25 -5.37 2.75 -11.76
C ARG A 25 -4.50 3.87 -11.20
N SER A 26 -4.63 5.06 -11.80
CA SER A 26 -3.85 6.24 -11.44
C SER A 26 -4.18 6.83 -10.06
N ASN A 27 -5.31 6.47 -9.45
CA ASN A 27 -5.70 7.02 -8.17
C ASN A 27 -5.10 6.21 -7.01
N ASP A 28 -4.75 6.91 -5.93
CA ASP A 28 -4.35 6.27 -4.68
C ASP A 28 -5.54 5.55 -4.02
N LEU A 29 -5.24 4.43 -3.35
CA LEU A 29 -6.21 3.65 -2.60
C LEU A 29 -5.62 3.22 -1.25
N THR A 30 -6.17 3.76 -0.17
CA THR A 30 -5.83 3.31 1.19
C THR A 30 -6.59 2.02 1.48
N VAL A 31 -5.86 0.96 1.88
CA VAL A 31 -6.43 -0.35 2.23
C VAL A 31 -5.87 -0.86 3.54
N ASN A 32 -6.63 -1.71 4.21
CA ASN A 32 -6.15 -2.46 5.37
C ASN A 32 -5.64 -3.83 4.90
N CYS A 33 -4.39 -4.15 5.21
CA CYS A 33 -3.75 -5.44 4.91
C CYS A 33 -3.54 -6.33 6.15
N LEU A 34 -3.91 -5.87 7.35
CA LEU A 34 -3.80 -6.61 8.61
C LEU A 34 -5.05 -7.44 8.89
N THR A 35 -6.22 -6.89 8.59
CA THR A 35 -7.50 -7.54 8.87
C THR A 35 -8.04 -8.21 7.62
N GLY A 36 -8.25 -9.52 7.70
CA GLY A 36 -8.96 -10.26 6.66
C GLY A 36 -10.37 -9.72 6.44
N LYS A 37 -10.82 -9.66 5.19
CA LYS A 37 -12.18 -9.25 4.87
C LYS A 37 -13.14 -10.27 5.45
N LYS A 38 -13.99 -9.87 6.41
CA LYS A 38 -15.09 -10.73 6.87
C LYS A 38 -16.05 -10.97 5.69
N LEU A 39 -16.07 -12.18 5.17
CA LEU A 39 -17.05 -12.62 4.19
C LEU A 39 -18.37 -12.87 4.92
N THR A 40 -19.33 -11.95 4.81
CA THR A 40 -20.66 -12.10 5.40
C THR A 40 -21.59 -12.97 4.53
N ASN A 41 -21.17 -13.33 3.32
CA ASN A 41 -21.94 -14.18 2.41
C ASN A 41 -21.65 -15.67 2.69
N MET A 42 -22.18 -16.16 3.81
CA MET A 42 -22.16 -17.58 4.19
C MET A 42 -23.15 -18.37 3.31
N ARG A 43 -22.80 -18.62 2.04
CA ARG A 43 -23.54 -19.52 1.12
C ARG A 43 -22.63 -20.35 0.20
N ALA A 44 -21.36 -20.52 0.54
CA ALA A 44 -20.48 -21.49 -0.10
C ALA A 44 -19.93 -22.44 0.97
N SER A 45 -20.67 -23.52 1.21
CA SER A 45 -20.13 -24.72 1.85
C SER A 45 -19.29 -25.43 0.78
N GLY A 46 -17.99 -25.17 0.74
CA GLY A 46 -17.09 -25.86 -0.18
C GLY A 46 -15.77 -25.13 -0.37
N THR A 47 -14.70 -25.86 -0.03
CA THR A 47 -13.27 -25.58 -0.26
C THR A 47 -12.66 -24.35 0.44
N ASP A 48 -11.84 -24.62 1.46
CA ASP A 48 -10.70 -23.78 1.84
C ASP A 48 -9.81 -23.61 0.59
N GLU A 49 -10.08 -22.60 -0.22
CA GLU A 49 -9.18 -22.21 -1.30
C GLU A 49 -7.91 -21.67 -0.64
N ALA A 50 -6.84 -22.46 -0.68
CA ALA A 50 -5.51 -21.99 -0.34
C ALA A 50 -5.17 -20.80 -1.26
N VAL A 51 -5.23 -19.59 -0.73
CA VAL A 51 -5.00 -18.36 -1.51
C VAL A 51 -3.53 -18.32 -1.92
N VAL A 52 -3.27 -18.53 -3.21
CA VAL A 52 -1.92 -18.40 -3.78
C VAL A 52 -1.60 -16.92 -3.95
N LEU A 53 -0.57 -16.46 -3.24
CA LEU A 53 -0.08 -15.10 -3.33
C LEU A 53 0.92 -14.96 -4.48
N VAL A 54 0.72 -13.94 -5.32
CA VAL A 54 1.70 -13.57 -6.35
C VAL A 54 2.98 -13.08 -5.67
N PRO A 55 4.18 -13.49 -6.12
CA PRO A 55 5.44 -13.01 -5.58
C PRO A 55 5.51 -11.48 -5.58
N PRO A 56 5.90 -10.84 -4.46
CA PRO A 56 5.98 -9.39 -4.38
C PRO A 56 7.13 -8.84 -5.22
N ILE A 57 6.96 -7.63 -5.74
CA ILE A 57 8.03 -6.90 -6.41
C ILE A 57 9.02 -6.40 -5.36
N ARG A 58 10.29 -6.78 -5.50
CA ARG A 58 11.38 -6.23 -4.71
C ARG A 58 11.99 -5.07 -5.47
N MET A 59 11.89 -3.87 -4.91
CA MET A 59 12.51 -2.66 -5.45
C MET A 59 13.93 -2.50 -4.90
N THR A 60 14.87 -2.16 -5.77
CA THR A 60 16.17 -1.63 -5.33
C THR A 60 16.02 -0.18 -4.85
N LEU A 61 17.08 0.39 -4.28
CA LEU A 61 17.05 1.78 -3.82
C LEU A 61 16.82 2.74 -4.99
N GLU A 62 17.52 2.51 -6.10
CA GLU A 62 17.44 3.30 -7.31
C GLU A 62 16.03 3.24 -7.91
N GLN A 63 15.45 2.04 -7.98
CA GLN A 63 14.07 1.85 -8.46
C GLN A 63 13.06 2.54 -7.54
N ALA A 64 13.26 2.51 -6.21
CA ALA A 64 12.39 3.20 -5.28
C ALA A 64 12.50 4.72 -5.43
N LEU A 65 13.70 5.26 -5.63
CA LEU A 65 13.92 6.69 -5.86
C LEU A 65 13.33 7.17 -7.19
N GLU A 66 13.36 6.35 -8.23
CA GLU A 66 12.72 6.65 -9.52
C GLU A 66 11.19 6.54 -9.45
N PHE A 67 10.68 5.69 -8.56
CA PHE A 67 9.25 5.40 -8.44
C PHE A 67 8.46 6.47 -7.67
N ILE A 68 9.04 7.04 -6.61
CA ILE A 68 8.30 7.94 -5.71
C ILE A 68 7.88 9.26 -6.36
N ASP A 69 6.74 9.80 -5.91
CA ASP A 69 6.26 11.13 -6.28
C ASP A 69 6.60 12.21 -5.21
N ASP A 70 6.27 13.46 -5.49
CA ASP A 70 6.57 14.63 -4.64
C ASP A 70 5.94 14.56 -3.24
N ASP A 71 4.84 13.82 -3.07
CA ASP A 71 4.16 13.58 -1.79
C ASP A 71 4.58 12.27 -1.11
N GLU A 72 5.64 11.63 -1.60
CA GLU A 72 6.16 10.35 -1.13
C GLU A 72 7.62 10.45 -0.67
N LEU A 73 8.05 9.45 0.09
CA LEU A 73 9.40 9.35 0.64
C LEU A 73 9.86 7.90 0.61
N VAL A 74 11.15 7.71 0.30
CA VAL A 74 11.84 6.44 0.49
C VAL A 74 12.44 6.42 1.90
N GLU A 75 11.96 5.51 2.73
CA GLU A 75 12.52 5.23 4.05
C GLU A 75 13.58 4.12 3.90
N VAL A 76 14.83 4.46 4.22
CA VAL A 76 15.96 3.53 4.11
C VAL A 76 16.49 3.20 5.50
N THR A 77 16.63 1.91 5.78
CA THR A 77 17.37 1.38 6.92
C THR A 77 18.50 0.47 6.41
N PRO A 78 19.48 0.09 7.25
CA PRO A 78 20.55 -0.81 6.82
C PRO A 78 20.07 -2.17 6.28
N THR A 79 18.84 -2.56 6.62
CA THR A 79 18.27 -3.88 6.28
C THR A 79 17.03 -3.80 5.41
N SER A 80 16.50 -2.61 5.10
CA SER A 80 15.22 -2.47 4.42
C SER A 80 15.09 -1.16 3.66
N ILE A 81 14.36 -1.22 2.55
CA ILE A 81 13.91 -0.07 1.77
C ILE A 81 12.40 -0.12 1.77
N ARG A 82 11.75 0.95 2.23
CA ARG A 82 10.30 1.10 2.26
C ARG A 82 9.91 2.38 1.55
N ILE A 83 8.72 2.39 0.99
CA ILE A 83 8.12 3.59 0.41
C ILE A 83 6.93 3.97 1.28
N ARG A 84 6.75 5.26 1.53
CA ARG A 84 5.65 5.81 2.32
C ARG A 84 5.20 7.15 1.77
N LYS A 85 3.97 7.54 2.08
CA LYS A 85 3.52 8.91 1.88
C LYS A 85 4.19 9.85 2.88
N ARG A 86 4.39 11.11 2.48
CA ARG A 86 4.86 12.20 3.36
C ARG A 86 3.90 12.35 4.54
N HIS A 87 2.60 12.42 4.24
CA HIS A 87 1.53 12.39 5.23
C HIS A 87 1.01 10.96 5.41
N LEU A 88 1.19 10.43 6.63
CA LEU A 88 0.89 9.03 6.93
C LEU A 88 -0.61 8.74 6.96
N THR A 89 -1.36 9.59 7.65
CA THR A 89 -2.80 9.40 7.78
C THR A 89 -3.52 9.88 6.52
N GLU A 90 -4.61 9.21 6.15
CA GLU A 90 -5.42 9.62 5.00
C GLU A 90 -6.02 11.02 5.19
N ASN A 91 -6.37 11.36 6.43
CA ASN A 91 -6.91 12.67 6.77
C ASN A 91 -5.88 13.79 6.55
N ASP A 92 -4.62 13.56 6.91
CA ASP A 92 -3.57 14.56 6.71
C ASP A 92 -3.25 14.74 5.22
N ARG A 93 -3.27 13.67 4.42
CA ARG A 93 -3.17 13.77 2.95
C ARG A 93 -4.28 14.64 2.37
N ARG A 94 -5.52 14.39 2.78
CA ARG A 94 -6.68 15.20 2.34
C ARG A 94 -6.57 16.66 2.75
N ARG A 95 -5.99 16.95 3.92
CA ARG A 95 -5.76 18.32 4.39
C ARG A 95 -4.67 19.02 3.59
N ALA A 96 -3.55 18.34 3.33
CA ALA A 96 -2.44 18.88 2.54
C ALA A 96 -2.86 19.18 1.09
N ASN A 97 -3.73 18.37 0.51
CA ASN A 97 -4.24 18.57 -0.85
C ASN A 97 -5.32 19.66 -0.97
N ARG A 98 -5.76 20.28 0.14
CA ARG A 98 -6.66 21.44 0.06
C ARG A 98 -5.83 22.67 -0.27
N ALA A 99 -6.13 23.31 -1.40
CA ALA A 99 -5.59 24.62 -1.72
C ALA A 99 -5.94 25.63 -0.60
N PRO A 100 -5.05 26.60 -0.30
CA PRO A 100 -5.41 27.71 0.57
C PRO A 100 -6.66 28.38 -0.01
N LYS A 101 -7.61 28.69 0.87
CA LYS A 101 -8.68 29.62 0.51
C LYS A 101 -8.00 30.98 0.32
N ASP A 102 -8.00 31.49 -0.90
CA ASP A 102 -7.69 32.89 -1.14
C ASP A 102 -8.77 33.72 -0.42
N ASP A 103 -8.38 34.42 0.64
CA ASP A 103 -9.22 35.40 1.36
C ASP A 103 -9.23 36.76 0.63
#